data_AF-A0A4Q6BBM8-F1
#
_entry.id   AF-A0A4Q6BBM8-F1
#
_cell.length_a   1.000
_cell.length_b   1.000
_cell.length_c   1.000
_cell.angle_alpha   90.00
_cell.angle_beta   90.00
_cell.angle_gamma   90.00
#
_symmetry.space_group_name_H-M   'P 1'
#
loop_
_entity.id
_entity.type
_entity.pdbx_description
1 polymer ?
#
loop_
_entity_poly.entity_id
_entity_poly.type
_entity_poly.pdbx_seq_one_letter_code
_entity_poly.pdbx_strand_id
1 'polypeptide(L)'
;MRKLFFAACLLLSLTGWSQGKAGDTVPKELLTDDSTAWSFSTLSNLQYVNTQPGAYYGTTTSGGGMIAKFKFFPNNRYRFQLLVQVNTYGMRTETWTEVEGNVLFTKDDKGQPIFITTAEKGHYRINKNGNMTRRAITADELKRQHSGRYLWEKTMMKDDAKNVYFLTVDLKAHPGADANTPGSIDASWITKFHIPVSQ
;
A
#
# COMPACT_ATOMS: atom_id res chain seq x y z
N MET A 1 -32.46 69.53 -4.19
CA MET A 1 -31.07 69.08 -4.43
C MET A 1 -30.37 68.81 -3.11
N ARG A 2 -30.17 67.54 -2.74
CA ARG A 2 -29.03 67.03 -1.96
C ARG A 2 -29.20 65.52 -1.78
N LYS A 3 -28.21 64.76 -2.26
CA LYS A 3 -28.11 63.30 -2.15
C LYS A 3 -27.71 62.96 -0.71
N LEU A 4 -28.40 62.03 -0.06
CA LEU A 4 -27.92 61.41 1.18
C LEU A 4 -27.67 59.93 0.91
N PHE A 5 -26.39 59.58 1.09
CA PHE A 5 -25.78 58.28 0.90
C PHE A 5 -26.35 57.26 1.90
N PHE A 6 -26.84 56.14 1.38
CA PHE A 6 -27.03 54.91 2.15
C PHE A 6 -25.67 54.23 2.29
N ALA A 7 -25.10 54.23 3.50
CA ALA A 7 -23.95 53.42 3.84
C ALA A 7 -24.42 52.01 4.23
N ALA A 8 -24.24 51.05 3.33
CA ALA A 8 -24.40 49.64 3.61
C ALA A 8 -23.20 49.16 4.46
N CYS A 9 -23.43 48.90 5.75
CA CYS A 9 -22.50 48.13 6.56
C CYS A 9 -22.55 46.67 6.11
N LEU A 10 -21.67 46.30 5.16
CA LEU A 10 -21.32 44.92 4.87
C LEU A 10 -20.61 44.33 6.11
N LEU A 11 -21.36 43.57 6.91
CA LEU A 11 -20.80 42.57 7.81
C LEU A 11 -20.21 41.44 6.93
N LEU A 12 -18.95 41.60 6.54
CA LEU A 12 -18.13 40.50 6.05
C LEU A 12 -17.84 39.57 7.23
N SER A 13 -18.73 38.60 7.45
CA SER A 13 -18.38 37.39 8.17
C SER A 13 -17.33 36.65 7.34
N LEU A 14 -16.06 36.95 7.59
CA LEU A 14 -14.95 36.07 7.25
C LEU A 14 -15.18 34.78 8.03
N THR A 15 -15.89 33.83 7.43
CA THR A 15 -15.79 32.43 7.81
C THR A 15 -14.35 32.05 7.50
N GLY A 16 -13.47 32.21 8.49
CA GLY A 16 -12.17 31.58 8.46
C GLY A 16 -12.43 30.10 8.21
N TRP A 17 -12.03 29.62 7.04
CA TRP A 17 -11.80 28.20 6.86
C TRP A 17 -10.78 27.82 7.93
N SER A 18 -11.26 27.20 9.01
CA SER A 18 -10.39 26.41 9.84
C SER A 18 -9.89 25.32 8.91
N GLN A 19 -8.68 25.51 8.40
CA GLN A 19 -7.87 24.45 7.84
C GLN A 19 -7.53 23.55 9.02
N GLY A 20 -8.54 22.82 9.50
CA GLY A 20 -8.36 21.78 10.49
C GLY A 20 -7.32 20.86 9.90
N LYS A 21 -6.21 20.66 10.61
CA LYS A 21 -5.30 19.56 10.31
C LYS A 21 -6.20 18.34 10.15
N ALA A 22 -6.26 17.78 8.93
CA ALA A 22 -6.98 16.55 8.70
C ALA A 22 -6.46 15.56 9.75
N GLY A 23 -7.35 15.12 10.64
CA GLY A 23 -6.99 14.19 11.70
C GLY A 23 -6.31 12.97 11.09
N ASP A 24 -5.44 12.33 11.86
CA ASP A 24 -4.90 11.05 11.43
C ASP A 24 -6.05 10.08 11.21
N THR A 25 -6.15 9.54 10.00
CA THR A 25 -7.21 8.61 9.60
C THR A 25 -6.74 7.18 9.66
N VAL A 26 -5.43 6.96 9.73
CA VAL A 26 -4.86 5.60 9.79
C VAL A 26 -5.33 4.93 11.09
N PRO A 27 -6.02 3.78 11.01
CA PRO A 27 -6.37 3.02 12.20
C PRO A 27 -5.12 2.66 12.99
N LYS A 28 -5.14 2.89 14.31
CA LYS A 28 -3.96 2.70 15.18
C LYS A 28 -3.36 1.32 15.04
N GLU A 29 -4.22 0.34 14.83
CA GLU A 29 -3.89 -1.07 14.71
C GLU A 29 -3.26 -1.46 13.36
N LEU A 30 -3.17 -0.52 12.41
CA LEU A 30 -2.46 -0.66 11.14
C LEU A 30 -1.16 0.14 11.08
N LEU A 31 -0.89 1.01 12.07
CA LEU A 31 0.35 1.77 12.14
C LEU A 31 1.55 0.83 12.28
N THR A 32 2.63 1.17 11.58
CA THR A 32 3.92 0.47 11.59
C THR A 32 5.04 1.51 11.71
N ASP A 33 4.90 2.40 12.69
CA ASP A 33 5.85 3.47 13.02
C ASP A 33 7.14 2.94 13.66
N ASP A 34 7.14 1.67 14.05
CA ASP A 34 8.33 0.89 14.43
C ASP A 34 9.06 0.30 13.20
N SER A 35 9.85 -0.75 13.41
CA SER A 35 10.58 -1.47 12.36
C SER A 35 9.74 -2.49 11.59
N THR A 36 8.46 -2.69 11.93
CA THR A 36 7.59 -3.65 11.26
C THR A 36 7.09 -3.13 9.91
N ALA A 37 6.52 -4.02 9.10
CA ALA A 37 5.82 -3.68 7.87
C ALA A 37 4.82 -4.79 7.56
N TRP A 38 3.63 -4.42 7.12
CA TRP A 38 2.67 -5.35 6.53
C TRP A 38 3.32 -5.97 5.30
N SER A 39 3.58 -7.26 5.31
CA SER A 39 4.36 -7.90 4.26
C SER A 39 3.63 -9.06 3.63
N PHE A 40 3.85 -9.25 2.34
CA PHE A 40 3.53 -10.50 1.68
C PHE A 40 4.75 -10.90 0.85
N SER A 41 5.00 -12.20 0.81
CA SER A 41 6.15 -12.74 0.11
C SER A 41 5.78 -14.07 -0.55
N THR A 42 6.24 -14.26 -1.78
CA THR A 42 6.33 -15.59 -2.41
C THR A 42 7.70 -16.23 -2.20
N LEU A 43 8.65 -15.47 -1.65
CA LEU A 43 9.90 -15.99 -1.10
C LEU A 43 9.60 -16.53 0.31
N SER A 44 9.93 -17.80 0.58
CA SER A 44 9.73 -18.39 1.90
C SER A 44 10.36 -17.53 3.00
N ASN A 45 9.56 -17.10 3.99
CA ASN A 45 9.99 -16.33 5.16
C ASN A 45 10.74 -17.18 6.21
N LEU A 46 11.26 -18.35 5.82
CA LEU A 46 12.03 -19.21 6.72
C LEU A 46 13.51 -19.01 6.44
N GLN A 47 14.27 -18.69 7.49
CA GLN A 47 15.73 -18.62 7.50
C GLN A 47 16.37 -19.80 6.73
N TYR A 48 16.77 -19.61 5.47
CA TYR A 48 17.27 -20.71 4.65
C TYR A 48 18.67 -20.43 4.08
N VAL A 49 19.64 -21.18 4.61
CA VAL A 49 20.93 -21.50 3.98
C VAL A 49 20.73 -22.87 3.32
N ASN A 50 20.81 -22.96 1.99
CA ASN A 50 20.68 -24.25 1.28
C ASN A 50 22.07 -24.84 1.01
N THR A 51 22.32 -26.08 1.48
CA THR A 51 23.60 -26.77 1.32
C THR A 51 23.55 -28.16 0.68
N GLN A 52 22.44 -28.67 0.10
CA GLN A 52 22.47 -30.02 -0.53
C GLN A 52 21.63 -30.25 -1.82
N PRO A 53 22.09 -31.16 -2.71
CA PRO A 53 21.52 -31.40 -4.04
C PRO A 53 20.54 -32.59 -4.09
N GLY A 54 19.56 -32.51 -5.00
CA GLY A 54 18.71 -33.63 -5.40
C GLY A 54 17.21 -33.34 -5.28
N ALA A 55 16.50 -33.49 -6.41
CA ALA A 55 15.06 -33.61 -6.67
C ALA A 55 14.04 -32.63 -6.02
N TYR A 56 14.40 -31.82 -5.02
CA TYR A 56 13.60 -30.72 -4.52
C TYR A 56 14.12 -29.41 -5.11
N TYR A 57 13.66 -29.10 -6.32
CA TYR A 57 13.91 -27.81 -6.96
C TYR A 57 13.18 -26.72 -6.16
N GLY A 58 13.93 -26.02 -5.31
CA GLY A 58 13.44 -24.87 -4.57
C GLY A 58 13.01 -23.76 -5.51
N THR A 59 11.92 -23.08 -5.17
CA THR A 59 11.51 -21.81 -5.79
C THR A 59 12.60 -20.73 -5.68
N THR A 60 13.61 -20.96 -4.82
CA THR A 60 14.86 -20.21 -4.68
C THR A 60 15.92 -20.50 -5.74
N THR A 61 15.85 -21.63 -6.46
CA THR A 61 16.85 -22.02 -7.49
C THR A 61 16.31 -22.07 -8.92
N SER A 62 15.02 -21.83 -9.15
CA SER A 62 14.39 -21.99 -10.48
C SER A 62 13.80 -20.75 -11.15
N GLY A 63 13.97 -19.52 -10.63
CA GLY A 63 13.73 -18.36 -11.51
C GLY A 63 13.24 -17.05 -10.92
N GLY A 64 13.06 -16.89 -9.61
CA GLY A 64 12.65 -15.60 -9.04
C GLY A 64 11.63 -15.66 -7.90
N GLY A 65 11.31 -14.49 -7.32
CA GLY A 65 10.26 -14.33 -6.31
C GLY A 65 9.99 -12.87 -5.98
N MET A 66 8.98 -12.64 -5.13
CA MET A 66 8.47 -11.29 -4.86
C MET A 66 8.27 -11.05 -3.37
N ILE A 67 8.65 -9.87 -2.89
CA ILE A 67 8.31 -9.35 -1.57
C ILE A 67 7.65 -7.99 -1.75
N ALA A 68 6.46 -7.83 -1.20
CA ALA A 68 5.79 -6.54 -1.07
C ALA A 68 5.71 -6.15 0.41
N LYS A 69 5.99 -4.88 0.71
CA LYS A 69 5.86 -4.30 2.04
C LYS A 69 5.02 -3.04 1.98
N PHE A 70 4.13 -2.91 2.94
CA PHE A 70 3.33 -1.73 3.18
C PHE A 70 3.61 -1.22 4.59
N LYS A 71 3.91 0.07 4.70
CA LYS A 71 4.03 0.76 5.98
C LYS A 71 3.06 1.91 6.01
N PHE A 72 2.31 1.99 7.10
CA PHE A 72 1.46 3.13 7.41
C PHE A 72 2.06 3.87 8.60
N PHE A 73 2.13 5.19 8.48
CA PHE A 73 2.72 6.06 9.49
C PHE A 73 1.68 7.07 9.98
N PRO A 74 1.91 7.64 11.17
CA PRO A 74 1.09 8.75 11.63
C PRO A 74 1.05 9.90 10.63
N ASN A 75 0.02 10.72 10.72
CA ASN A 75 -0.24 11.85 9.83
C ASN A 75 -0.54 11.43 8.39
N ASN A 76 -1.27 10.31 8.20
CA ASN A 76 -1.78 9.92 6.88
C ASN A 76 -0.68 9.68 5.84
N ARG A 77 0.47 9.11 6.24
CA ARG A 77 1.59 8.79 5.33
C ARG A 77 1.72 7.29 5.11
N TYR A 78 2.18 6.92 3.92
CA TYR A 78 2.53 5.52 3.64
C TYR A 78 3.85 5.38 2.89
N ARG A 79 4.43 4.18 2.99
CA ARG A 79 5.51 3.70 2.13
C ARG A 79 5.15 2.31 1.61
N PHE A 80 5.28 2.13 0.30
CA PHE A 80 5.18 0.85 -0.38
C PHE A 80 6.54 0.46 -0.94
N GLN A 81 6.93 -0.80 -0.76
CA GLN A 81 8.15 -1.36 -1.33
C GLN A 81 7.82 -2.68 -2.02
N LEU A 82 8.30 -2.86 -3.23
CA LEU A 82 8.19 -4.10 -3.99
C LEU A 82 9.57 -4.52 -4.48
N LEU A 83 9.96 -5.73 -4.11
CA LEU A 83 11.12 -6.41 -4.68
C LEU A 83 10.62 -7.56 -5.55
N VAL A 84 11.03 -7.58 -6.80
CA VAL A 84 10.88 -8.73 -7.70
C VAL A 84 12.27 -9.19 -8.10
N GLN A 85 12.59 -10.44 -7.82
CA GLN A 85 13.80 -11.10 -8.32
C GLN A 85 13.38 -12.05 -9.45
N VAL A 86 14.14 -12.10 -10.53
CA VAL A 86 14.01 -13.07 -11.61
C VAL A 86 15.39 -13.60 -11.99
N ASN A 87 15.51 -14.92 -12.15
CA ASN A 87 16.70 -15.57 -12.67
C ASN A 87 16.34 -16.18 -14.04
N THR A 88 17.00 -15.73 -15.10
CA THR A 88 16.74 -16.24 -16.46
C THR A 88 18.06 -16.41 -17.21
N TYR A 89 18.31 -17.59 -17.78
CA TYR A 89 19.52 -17.89 -18.56
C TYR A 89 20.84 -17.50 -17.84
N GLY A 90 20.95 -17.81 -16.54
CA GLY A 90 22.11 -17.46 -15.72
C GLY A 90 22.23 -15.98 -15.33
N MET A 91 21.30 -15.13 -15.73
CA MET A 91 21.24 -13.72 -15.32
C MET A 91 20.27 -13.54 -14.15
N ARG A 92 20.78 -12.99 -13.04
CA ARG A 92 19.96 -12.47 -11.93
C ARG A 92 19.56 -11.03 -12.21
N THR A 93 18.26 -10.78 -12.24
CA THR A 93 17.66 -9.45 -12.34
C THR A 93 16.82 -9.19 -11.11
N GLU A 94 17.06 -8.07 -10.44
CA GLU A 94 16.24 -7.61 -9.32
C GLU A 94 15.64 -6.26 -9.68
N THR A 95 14.34 -6.13 -9.51
CA THR A 95 13.63 -4.87 -9.64
C THR A 95 13.09 -4.47 -8.28
N TRP A 96 13.41 -3.26 -7.88
CA TRP A 96 12.96 -2.62 -6.66
C TRP A 96 12.08 -1.44 -7.05
N THR A 97 10.88 -1.38 -6.49
CA THR A 97 10.00 -0.22 -6.56
C THR A 97 9.81 0.28 -5.14
N GLU A 98 10.05 1.56 -4.90
CA GLU A 98 9.70 2.21 -3.65
C GLU A 98 8.86 3.44 -3.94
N VAL A 99 7.73 3.55 -3.25
CA VAL A 99 6.76 4.64 -3.38
C VAL A 99 6.42 5.17 -2.00
N GLU A 100 6.34 6.49 -1.89
CA GLU A 100 5.86 7.19 -0.70
C GLU A 100 4.77 8.18 -1.08
N GLY A 101 3.84 8.41 -0.16
CA GLY A 101 2.79 9.39 -0.37
C GLY A 101 1.83 9.51 0.81
N ASN A 102 0.62 9.98 0.53
CA ASN A 102 -0.45 10.10 1.51
C ASN A 102 -1.42 8.94 1.41
N VAL A 103 -2.02 8.58 2.53
CA VAL A 103 -3.07 7.58 2.63
C VAL A 103 -4.26 8.13 3.38
N LEU A 104 -5.46 7.87 2.89
CA LEU A 104 -6.71 8.21 3.55
C LEU A 104 -7.48 6.93 3.84
N PHE A 105 -7.72 6.62 5.11
CA PHE A 105 -8.63 5.57 5.52
C PHE A 105 -10.01 6.18 5.75
N THR A 106 -11.02 5.59 5.12
CA THR A 106 -12.40 6.10 5.16
C THR A 106 -13.38 4.97 4.82
N LYS A 107 -14.64 5.33 4.56
CA LYS A 107 -15.66 4.44 4.03
C LYS A 107 -16.04 4.86 2.61
N ASP A 108 -16.43 3.89 1.79
CA ASP A 108 -17.08 4.18 0.51
C ASP A 108 -18.56 4.57 0.69
N ASP A 109 -19.24 4.82 -0.43
CA ASP A 109 -20.65 5.22 -0.45
C ASP A 109 -21.59 4.12 0.07
N LYS A 110 -21.09 2.87 0.18
CA LYS A 110 -21.79 1.71 0.75
C LYS A 110 -21.41 1.47 2.21
N GLY A 111 -20.60 2.34 2.81
CA GLY A 111 -20.13 2.21 4.19
C GLY A 111 -19.00 1.19 4.41
N GLN A 112 -18.41 0.65 3.34
CA GLN A 112 -17.33 -0.34 3.40
C GLN A 112 -15.99 0.31 3.74
N PRO A 113 -15.16 -0.32 4.57
CA PRO A 113 -13.82 0.18 4.88
C PRO A 113 -12.95 0.21 3.62
N ILE A 114 -12.44 1.39 3.30
CA ILE A 114 -11.49 1.59 2.20
C ILE A 114 -10.26 2.37 2.67
N PHE A 115 -9.17 2.23 1.94
CA PHE A 115 -8.10 3.21 1.97
C PHE A 115 -7.73 3.68 0.56
N ILE A 116 -7.33 4.93 0.45
CA ILE A 116 -6.95 5.59 -0.81
C ILE A 116 -5.49 6.02 -0.68
N THR A 117 -4.65 5.59 -1.62
CA THR A 117 -3.25 6.01 -1.68
C THR A 117 -3.08 7.08 -2.76
N THR A 118 -2.35 8.14 -2.42
CA THR A 118 -1.89 9.15 -3.37
C THR A 118 -0.38 9.17 -3.34
N ALA A 119 0.23 8.59 -4.36
CA ALA A 119 1.69 8.52 -4.49
C ALA A 119 2.24 9.90 -4.83
N GLU A 120 3.26 10.35 -4.10
CA GLU A 120 3.88 11.67 -4.29
C GLU A 120 5.28 11.56 -4.89
N LYS A 121 6.00 10.51 -4.54
CA LYS A 121 7.37 10.25 -5.01
C LYS A 121 7.68 8.77 -4.96
N GLY A 122 8.68 8.38 -5.74
CA GLY A 122 9.19 7.03 -5.72
C GLY A 122 10.36 6.85 -6.68
N HIS A 123 10.95 5.68 -6.66
CA HIS A 123 11.99 5.31 -7.61
C HIS A 123 11.89 3.83 -7.99
N TYR A 124 12.34 3.55 -9.21
CA TYR A 124 12.67 2.20 -9.63
C TYR A 124 14.17 2.01 -9.53
N ARG A 125 14.60 0.83 -9.09
CA ARG A 125 16.00 0.38 -9.14
C ARG A 125 16.05 -1.01 -9.74
N ILE A 126 16.85 -1.19 -10.78
CA ILE A 126 17.07 -2.48 -11.42
C ILE A 126 18.53 -2.86 -11.23
N ASN A 127 18.78 -4.03 -10.65
CA ASN A 127 20.11 -4.64 -10.59
C ASN A 127 20.12 -5.83 -11.56
N LYS A 128 20.91 -5.74 -12.63
CA LYS A 128 21.09 -6.81 -13.60
C LYS A 128 22.53 -7.29 -13.55
N ASN A 129 22.75 -8.45 -12.95
CA ASN A 129 24.08 -9.06 -12.78
C ASN A 129 25.13 -8.10 -12.18
N GLY A 130 24.76 -7.34 -11.14
CA GLY A 130 25.64 -6.37 -10.48
C GLY A 130 25.58 -4.96 -11.08
N ASN A 131 25.04 -4.79 -12.29
CA ASN A 131 24.85 -3.48 -12.88
C ASN A 131 23.56 -2.84 -12.37
N MET A 132 23.71 -1.80 -11.56
CA MET A 132 22.60 -1.09 -10.94
C MET A 132 22.21 0.15 -11.76
N THR A 133 20.94 0.24 -12.09
CA THR A 133 20.31 1.44 -12.64
C THR A 133 19.20 1.91 -11.71
N ARG A 134 19.01 3.23 -11.62
CA ARG A 134 17.96 3.84 -10.81
C ARG A 134 17.33 5.00 -11.57
N ARG A 135 16.01 5.12 -11.52
CA ARG A 135 15.29 6.29 -12.00
C ARG A 135 14.18 6.69 -11.05
N ALA A 136 13.86 7.98 -11.01
CA ALA A 136 12.64 8.45 -10.37
C ALA A 136 11.42 7.93 -11.14
N ILE A 137 10.34 7.69 -10.40
CA ILE A 137 9.02 7.43 -10.97
C ILE A 137 8.44 8.78 -11.41
N THR A 138 7.93 8.85 -12.63
CA THR A 138 7.33 10.09 -13.15
C THR A 138 6.00 10.39 -12.46
N ALA A 139 5.57 11.66 -12.48
CA ALA A 139 4.27 12.06 -11.92
C ALA A 139 3.09 11.28 -12.52
N ASP A 140 3.13 10.99 -13.82
CA ASP A 140 2.11 10.21 -14.51
C ASP A 140 2.09 8.75 -14.06
N GLU A 141 3.25 8.13 -13.87
CA GLU A 141 3.34 6.77 -13.31
C GLU A 141 2.86 6.74 -11.86
N LEU A 142 3.24 7.72 -11.03
CA LEU A 142 2.76 7.83 -9.65
C LEU A 142 1.23 7.91 -9.60
N LYS A 143 0.63 8.74 -10.44
CA LYS A 143 -0.83 8.92 -10.52
C LYS A 143 -1.54 7.69 -11.08
N ARG A 144 -1.02 7.07 -12.14
CA ARG A 144 -1.73 6.02 -12.88
C ARG A 144 -1.46 4.61 -12.37
N GLN A 145 -0.30 4.36 -11.77
CA GLN A 145 0.15 3.00 -11.40
C GLN A 145 0.31 2.81 -9.89
N HIS A 146 0.67 3.88 -9.15
CA HIS A 146 1.03 3.75 -7.73
C HIS A 146 0.05 4.43 -6.76
N SER A 147 -0.99 5.07 -7.31
CA SER A 147 -2.12 5.60 -6.55
C SER A 147 -3.32 4.71 -6.80
N GLY A 148 -4.06 4.39 -5.75
CA GLY A 148 -5.12 3.40 -5.80
C GLY A 148 -6.16 3.58 -4.71
N ARG A 149 -7.22 2.79 -4.82
CA ARG A 149 -8.30 2.69 -3.84
C ARG A 149 -8.53 1.23 -3.56
N TYR A 150 -8.58 0.87 -2.29
CA TYR A 150 -8.61 -0.53 -1.86
C TYR A 150 -9.70 -0.75 -0.83
N LEU A 151 -10.47 -1.83 -0.98
CA LEU A 151 -11.15 -2.41 0.17
C LEU A 151 -10.11 -3.00 1.09
N TRP A 152 -10.36 -2.95 2.40
CA TRP A 152 -9.48 -3.59 3.36
C TRP A 152 -10.21 -4.18 4.55
N GLU A 153 -9.58 -5.20 5.13
CA GLU A 153 -9.99 -5.78 6.39
C GLU A 153 -8.76 -6.23 7.16
N LYS A 154 -8.83 -6.11 8.48
CA LYS A 154 -7.85 -6.70 9.39
C LYS A 154 -8.44 -7.96 10.02
N THR A 155 -7.72 -9.07 9.98
CA THR A 155 -8.22 -10.34 10.53
C THR A 155 -7.11 -11.20 11.13
N MET A 156 -7.50 -12.22 11.89
CA MET A 156 -6.65 -13.31 12.33
C MET A 156 -7.16 -14.60 11.71
N MET A 157 -6.26 -15.42 11.17
CA MET A 157 -6.64 -16.71 10.60
C MET A 157 -6.62 -17.79 11.67
N LYS A 158 -7.65 -18.64 11.67
CA LYS A 158 -7.78 -19.74 12.65
C LYS A 158 -6.55 -20.66 12.64
N ASP A 159 -6.02 -20.92 11.46
CA ASP A 159 -4.90 -21.86 11.26
C ASP A 159 -3.53 -21.19 11.37
N ASP A 160 -3.48 -19.87 11.61
CA ASP A 160 -2.25 -19.11 11.81
C ASP A 160 -2.43 -17.98 12.83
N ALA A 161 -2.59 -18.38 14.08
CA ALA A 161 -2.74 -17.46 15.21
C ALA A 161 -1.48 -16.63 15.52
N LYS A 162 -0.34 -16.92 14.87
CA LYS A 162 0.92 -16.19 15.07
C LYS A 162 1.01 -14.93 14.22
N ASN A 163 0.08 -14.73 13.30
CA ASN A 163 0.07 -13.60 12.39
C ASN A 163 -1.25 -12.85 12.44
N VAL A 164 -1.16 -11.55 12.26
CA VAL A 164 -2.29 -10.69 11.95
C VAL A 164 -2.24 -10.35 10.49
N TYR A 165 -3.39 -10.38 9.83
CA TYR A 165 -3.51 -10.20 8.40
C TYR A 165 -4.19 -8.87 8.06
N PHE A 166 -3.66 -8.21 7.04
CA PHE A 166 -4.25 -7.07 6.37
C PHE A 166 -4.61 -7.49 4.96
N LEU A 167 -5.90 -7.74 4.75
CA LEU A 167 -6.49 -8.17 3.50
C LEU A 167 -6.83 -6.93 2.68
N THR A 168 -6.50 -6.97 1.40
CA THR A 168 -6.79 -5.84 0.49
C THR A 168 -7.31 -6.33 -0.85
N VAL A 169 -8.21 -5.56 -1.45
CA VAL A 169 -8.69 -5.76 -2.83
C VAL A 169 -8.58 -4.43 -3.57
N ASP A 170 -7.91 -4.42 -4.72
CA ASP A 170 -7.77 -3.24 -5.57
C ASP A 170 -9.09 -2.94 -6.30
N LEU A 171 -9.76 -1.85 -5.91
CA LEU A 171 -11.03 -1.44 -6.51
C LEU A 171 -10.88 -0.86 -7.92
N LYS A 172 -9.67 -0.51 -8.34
CA LYS A 172 -9.40 -0.14 -9.74
C LYS A 172 -9.41 -1.38 -10.63
N ALA A 173 -8.81 -2.47 -10.18
CA ALA A 173 -8.81 -3.74 -10.91
C ALA A 173 -10.17 -4.45 -10.81
N HIS A 174 -10.86 -4.30 -9.68
CA HIS A 174 -12.12 -4.99 -9.37
C HIS A 174 -13.19 -3.99 -8.88
N PRO A 175 -13.73 -3.13 -9.76
CA PRO A 175 -14.66 -2.06 -9.35
C PRO A 175 -16.00 -2.56 -8.80
N GLY A 176 -16.36 -3.83 -9.05
CA GLY A 176 -17.58 -4.46 -8.53
C GLY A 176 -17.42 -5.16 -7.18
N ALA A 177 -16.21 -5.18 -6.61
CA ALA A 177 -15.95 -5.84 -5.33
C ALA A 177 -16.76 -5.19 -4.19
N ASP A 178 -17.45 -6.02 -3.41
CA ASP A 178 -18.32 -5.58 -2.32
C ASP A 178 -18.34 -6.60 -1.17
N ALA A 179 -17.65 -6.29 -0.08
CA ALA A 179 -17.54 -7.15 1.10
C ALA A 179 -18.90 -7.48 1.75
N ASN A 180 -19.94 -6.67 1.51
CA ASN A 180 -21.28 -6.91 2.04
C ASN A 180 -22.14 -7.79 1.12
N THR A 181 -21.67 -8.08 -0.10
CA THR A 181 -22.39 -8.92 -1.08
C THR A 181 -21.68 -10.26 -1.25
N PRO A 182 -22.25 -11.37 -0.76
CA PRO A 182 -21.66 -12.69 -0.91
C PRO A 182 -21.35 -13.04 -2.38
N GLY A 183 -20.16 -13.58 -2.63
CA GLY A 183 -19.71 -13.96 -3.97
C GLY A 183 -19.26 -12.82 -4.87
N SER A 184 -19.30 -11.56 -4.42
CA SER A 184 -18.83 -10.42 -5.22
C SER A 184 -17.30 -10.27 -5.25
N ILE A 185 -16.59 -10.93 -4.33
CA ILE A 185 -15.13 -10.92 -4.21
C ILE A 185 -14.62 -12.35 -4.42
N ASP A 186 -13.82 -12.55 -5.46
CA ASP A 186 -13.09 -13.79 -5.66
C ASP A 186 -11.83 -13.84 -4.78
N ALA A 187 -11.52 -15.01 -4.23
CA ALA A 187 -10.37 -15.18 -3.34
C ALA A 187 -9.03 -14.85 -4.01
N SER A 188 -8.91 -15.00 -5.33
CA SER A 188 -7.72 -14.68 -6.11
C SER A 188 -7.43 -13.17 -6.20
N TRP A 189 -8.42 -12.32 -5.90
CA TRP A 189 -8.26 -10.86 -5.91
C TRP A 189 -7.69 -10.33 -4.60
N ILE A 190 -7.71 -11.14 -3.55
CA ILE A 190 -7.32 -10.74 -2.20
C ILE A 190 -5.80 -10.83 -2.06
N THR A 191 -5.16 -9.67 -1.87
CA THR A 191 -3.77 -9.62 -1.43
C THR A 191 -3.72 -9.66 0.10
N LYS A 192 -2.97 -10.62 0.64
CA LYS A 192 -2.87 -10.90 2.08
C LYS A 192 -1.52 -10.44 2.62
N PHE A 193 -1.46 -9.26 3.22
CA PHE A 193 -0.28 -8.85 3.97
C PHE A 193 -0.36 -9.35 5.42
N HIS A 194 0.77 -9.57 6.07
CA HIS A 194 0.83 -10.00 7.46
C HIS A 194 1.95 -9.33 8.25
N ILE A 195 1.75 -9.27 9.56
CA ILE A 195 2.76 -9.01 10.57
C ILE A 195 2.69 -10.11 11.65
N PRO A 196 3.83 -10.51 12.25
CA PRO A 196 3.81 -11.38 13.41
C PRO A 196 3.07 -10.71 14.57
N VAL A 197 2.34 -11.51 15.35
CA VAL A 197 1.84 -11.07 16.67
C VAL A 197 3.07 -10.91 17.56
N SER A 198 3.27 -9.72 18.12
CA SER A 198 4.31 -9.46 19.12
C SER A 198 4.11 -10.41 20.30
N GLN A 199 5.12 -11.24 20.59
CA GLN A 199 5.16 -12.11 21.78
C GLN A 199 5.37 -11.30 23.05
#